data_AF-A0AAP8N5D4-F1
#
_entry.id   AF-A0AAP8N5D4-F1
#
_cell.length_a   1.000
_cell.length_b   1.000
_cell.length_c   1.000
_cell.angle_alpha   90.00
_cell.angle_beta   90.00
_cell.angle_gamma   90.00
#
_symmetry.space_group_name_H-M   'P 1'
#
loop_
_entity.id
_entity.type
_entity.pdbx_description
1 polymer ?
#
loop_
_entity_poly.entity_id
_entity_poly.type
_entity_poly.pdbx_seq_one_letter_code
_entity_poly.pdbx_strand_id
1 'polypeptide(L)'
;PHLYRSKYEGSPEAVTKAYLNEVENLFIEKADSIAALIIEPIVQGASGIIVMPPGYLKGLDALCKKYEVLLIPDEVATGFG
;
A
#
# COMPACT_ATOMS: atom_id res chain seq x y z
N PRO A 1 4.81 -1.10 3.15
CA PRO A 1 4.95 -2.51 3.63
C PRO A 1 6.43 -2.91 3.70
N HIS A 2 6.88 -3.39 4.86
CA HIS A 2 8.30 -3.67 5.12
C HIS A 2 8.57 -5.18 5.12
N LEU A 3 9.00 -5.76 3.99
CA LEU A 3 9.17 -7.21 3.87
C LEU A 3 10.12 -7.81 4.94
N TYR A 4 11.27 -7.16 5.20
CA TYR A 4 12.26 -7.68 6.14
C TYR A 4 11.81 -7.66 7.62
N ARG A 5 10.87 -6.78 8.00
CA ARG A 5 10.30 -6.69 9.37
C ARG A 5 8.79 -6.98 9.35
N SER A 6 8.38 -7.86 8.46
CA SER A 6 6.98 -8.20 8.25
C SER A 6 6.42 -9.00 9.43
N LYS A 7 5.16 -8.75 9.78
CA LYS A 7 4.37 -9.60 10.70
C LYS A 7 3.83 -10.87 10.02
N TYR A 8 3.86 -10.90 8.69
CA TYR A 8 3.49 -12.04 7.86
C TYR A 8 4.72 -12.82 7.43
N GLU A 9 4.58 -14.15 7.37
CA GLU A 9 5.62 -15.07 6.94
C GLU A 9 5.38 -15.57 5.51
N GLY A 10 6.45 -16.05 4.86
CA GLY A 10 6.39 -16.66 3.53
C GLY A 10 7.26 -15.95 2.49
N SER A 11 7.01 -16.23 1.21
CA SER A 11 7.71 -15.58 0.11
C SER A 11 7.38 -14.08 0.03
N PRO A 12 8.22 -13.24 -0.59
CA PRO A 12 7.92 -11.83 -0.82
C PRO A 12 6.53 -11.58 -1.43
N GLU A 13 6.11 -12.44 -2.37
CA GLU A 13 4.81 -12.37 -3.02
C GLU A 13 3.67 -12.70 -2.05
N ALA A 14 3.85 -13.74 -1.22
CA ALA A 14 2.87 -14.13 -0.21
C ALA A 14 2.68 -13.03 0.84
N VAL A 15 3.77 -12.44 1.33
CA VAL A 15 3.75 -11.32 2.27
C VAL A 15 3.10 -10.08 1.64
N THR A 16 3.45 -9.76 0.40
CA THR A 16 2.83 -8.64 -0.34
C THR A 16 1.33 -8.82 -0.48
N LYS A 17 0.89 -10.03 -0.84
CA LYS A 17 -0.52 -10.39 -0.93
C LYS A 17 -1.21 -10.28 0.44
N ALA A 18 -0.57 -10.70 1.52
CA ALA A 18 -1.12 -10.58 2.86
C ALA A 18 -1.38 -9.11 3.26
N TYR A 19 -0.45 -8.20 2.95
CA TYR A 19 -0.67 -6.76 3.17
C TYR A 19 -1.79 -6.18 2.30
N LEU A 20 -1.92 -6.61 1.04
CA LEU A 20 -3.03 -6.17 0.18
C LEU A 20 -4.38 -6.67 0.71
N ASN A 21 -4.44 -7.93 1.16
CA ASN A 21 -5.64 -8.49 1.78
C ASN A 21 -6.03 -7.74 3.05
N GLU A 22 -5.06 -7.27 3.85
CA GLU A 22 -5.33 -6.46 5.04
C GLU A 22 -6.03 -5.13 4.68
N VAL A 23 -5.57 -4.45 3.63
CA VAL A 23 -6.22 -3.23 3.11
C VAL A 23 -7.60 -3.56 2.52
N GLU A 24 -7.72 -4.63 1.75
CA GLU A 24 -8.99 -5.05 1.16
C GLU A 24 -10.04 -5.37 2.23
N ASN A 25 -9.65 -6.07 3.31
CA ASN A 25 -10.54 -6.36 4.43
C ASN A 25 -11.04 -5.08 5.12
N LEU A 26 -10.16 -4.08 5.28
CA LEU A 26 -10.55 -2.77 5.81
C LEU A 26 -11.57 -2.07 4.89
N PHE A 27 -11.36 -2.14 3.57
CA PHE A 27 -12.30 -1.56 2.61
C PHE A 27 -13.63 -2.31 2.57
N ILE A 28 -13.63 -3.65 2.65
CA ILE A 28 -14.87 -4.45 2.77
C ILE A 28 -15.70 -3.99 3.97
N GLU A 29 -15.06 -3.70 5.10
CA GLU A 29 -15.76 -3.29 6.32
C GLU A 29 -16.20 -1.82 6.29
N LYS A 30 -15.41 -0.92 5.69
CA LYS A 30 -15.51 0.53 5.96
C LYS A 30 -15.38 1.45 4.76
N ALA A 31 -15.34 0.97 3.52
CA ALA A 31 -15.12 1.81 2.34
C ALA A 31 -16.05 3.05 2.29
N ASP A 32 -17.34 2.88 2.59
CA ASP A 32 -18.33 3.98 2.60
C ASP A 32 -18.02 5.11 3.60
N SER A 33 -17.10 4.86 4.55
CA SER A 33 -16.65 5.82 5.56
C SER A 33 -15.20 6.30 5.34
N ILE A 34 -14.52 5.82 4.29
CA ILE A 34 -13.13 6.13 3.99
C ILE A 34 -13.08 6.99 2.72
N ALA A 35 -12.63 8.24 2.86
CA ALA A 35 -12.51 9.14 1.71
C ALA A 35 -11.30 8.84 0.82
N ALA A 36 -10.15 8.52 1.43
CA ALA A 36 -8.89 8.36 0.72
C ALA A 36 -7.89 7.45 1.45
N LEU A 37 -6.97 6.88 0.67
CA LEU A 37 -5.73 6.26 1.11
C LEU A 37 -4.56 7.12 0.62
N ILE A 38 -3.70 7.57 1.54
CA ILE A 38 -2.47 8.30 1.24
C ILE A 38 -1.24 7.41 1.40
N ILE A 39 -0.27 7.52 0.51
CA ILE A 39 0.96 6.73 0.56
C ILE A 39 2.15 7.43 -0.10
N GLU A 40 3.34 7.39 0.51
CA GLU A 40 4.61 7.73 -0.17
C GLU A 40 4.93 6.62 -1.17
N PRO A 41 4.78 6.80 -2.50
CA PRO A 41 4.86 5.71 -3.45
C PRO A 41 6.30 5.24 -3.65
N ILE A 42 6.47 3.95 -3.94
CA ILE A 42 7.76 3.27 -4.20
C ILE A 42 8.66 3.17 -2.96
N VAL A 43 8.91 4.27 -2.25
CA VAL A 43 9.79 4.32 -1.08
C VAL A 43 9.13 5.17 0.01
N GLN A 44 9.03 4.63 1.23
CA GLN A 44 8.71 5.42 2.41
C GLN A 44 10.01 6.04 2.93
N GLY A 45 10.18 7.35 2.72
CA GLY A 45 11.45 8.05 2.95
C GLY A 45 11.74 8.19 4.44
N ALA A 46 10.90 8.97 5.13
CA ALA A 46 11.09 9.29 6.56
C ALA A 46 10.97 8.06 7.47
N SER A 47 10.35 6.98 7.00
CA SER A 47 10.25 5.69 7.71
C SER A 47 11.52 4.84 7.64
N GLY A 48 12.59 5.34 7.03
CA GLY A 48 13.90 4.68 6.94
C GLY A 48 14.20 4.05 5.58
N ILE A 49 13.79 4.71 4.48
CA ILE A 49 14.02 4.26 3.10
C ILE A 49 13.49 2.83 2.88
N ILE A 50 12.19 2.65 3.15
CA ILE A 50 11.53 1.35 2.99
C ILE A 50 11.01 1.23 1.56
N VAL A 51 11.68 0.43 0.74
CA VAL A 51 11.24 0.14 -0.63
C VAL A 51 10.05 -0.81 -0.62
N MET A 52 9.00 -0.45 -1.35
CA MET A 52 7.82 -1.30 -1.51
C MET A 52 8.13 -2.53 -2.35
N PRO A 53 7.52 -3.68 -2.04
CA PRO A 53 7.66 -4.84 -2.88
C PRO A 53 6.95 -4.66 -4.22
N PRO A 54 7.44 -5.33 -5.28
CA PRO A 54 6.83 -5.28 -6.60
C PRO A 54 5.33 -5.57 -6.57
N GLY A 55 4.56 -4.82 -7.34
CA GLY A 55 3.11 -5.01 -7.47
C GLY A 55 2.26 -4.42 -6.35
N TYR A 56 2.83 -4.05 -5.19
CA TYR A 56 2.04 -3.51 -4.08
C TYR A 56 1.31 -2.22 -4.42
N LEU A 57 2.00 -1.22 -5.00
CA LEU A 57 1.38 0.05 -5.36
C LEU A 57 0.27 -0.11 -6.41
N LYS A 58 0.47 -0.98 -7.41
CA LYS A 58 -0.56 -1.33 -8.40
C LYS A 58 -1.75 -2.05 -7.74
N GLY A 59 -1.50 -2.90 -6.75
CA GLY A 59 -2.54 -3.55 -5.96
C GLY A 59 -3.37 -2.55 -5.16
N LEU A 60 -2.74 -1.57 -4.51
CA LEU A 60 -3.45 -0.50 -3.81
C LEU A 60 -4.31 0.36 -4.75
N ASP A 61 -3.79 0.75 -5.91
CA ASP A 61 -4.55 1.47 -6.94
C ASP A 61 -5.79 0.68 -7.39
N ALA A 62 -5.63 -0.62 -7.65
CA ALA A 62 -6.75 -1.49 -8.02
C ALA A 62 -7.81 -1.59 -6.91
N LEU A 63 -7.39 -1.70 -5.64
CA LEU A 63 -8.30 -1.72 -4.49
C LEU A 63 -9.02 -0.37 -4.33
N CYS A 64 -8.30 0.75 -4.37
CA CYS A 64 -8.87 2.08 -4.25
C CYS A 64 -9.96 2.31 -5.32
N LYS A 65 -9.69 1.93 -6.57
CA LYS A 65 -10.68 1.96 -7.66
C LYS A 65 -11.88 1.06 -7.42
N LYS A 66 -11.66 -0.17 -6.94
CA LYS A 66 -12.73 -1.15 -6.68
C LYS A 66 -13.70 -0.69 -5.60
N TYR A 67 -13.22 0.01 -4.59
CA TYR A 67 -13.99 0.40 -3.41
C TYR A 67 -14.30 1.92 -3.37
N GLU A 68 -14.12 2.62 -4.49
CA GLU A 68 -14.39 4.07 -4.62
C GLU A 68 -13.67 4.96 -3.59
N VAL A 69 -12.48 4.53 -3.16
CA VAL A 69 -11.58 5.29 -2.27
C VAL A 69 -10.56 6.04 -3.12
N LEU A 70 -10.31 7.32 -2.82
CA LEU A 70 -9.27 8.07 -3.54
C LEU A 70 -7.87 7.56 -3.17
N LEU A 71 -6.97 7.42 -4.15
CA LEU A 71 -5.55 7.18 -3.89
C LEU A 71 -4.79 8.50 -4.02
N ILE A 72 -4.04 8.87 -2.97
CA ILE A 72 -3.17 10.05 -2.94
C ILE A 72 -1.71 9.60 -2.87
N PRO A 73 -0.94 9.70 -3.97
CA PRO A 73 0.49 9.46 -3.94
C PRO A 73 1.22 10.70 -3.39
N ASP A 74 1.86 10.57 -2.23
CA ASP A 74 2.73 11.60 -1.64
C ASP A 74 4.13 11.52 -2.26
N GLU A 75 4.30 12.23 -3.36
CA GLU A 75 5.57 12.30 -4.11
C GLU A 75 6.49 13.44 -3.64
N VAL A 76 6.35 13.93 -2.40
CA VAL A 76 7.27 14.96 -1.87
C VAL A 76 8.73 14.50 -1.94
N ALA A 77 9.00 13.22 -1.65
CA ALA A 77 10.35 12.67 -1.67
C ALA A 77 10.71 11.95 -2.99
N THR A 78 9.72 11.41 -3.70
CA THR A 78 9.93 10.54 -4.87
C THR A 78 9.60 11.20 -6.20
N GLY A 79 9.01 12.40 -6.19
CA GLY A 79 8.72 13.16 -7.39
C GLY A 79 10.00 13.69 -8.06
N PHE A 80 9.92 13.94 -9.36
CA PHE A 80 10.98 14.54 -10.19
C PHE A 80 12.30 13.76 -10.36
N GLY A 81 12.35 12.49 -9.94
CA GLY A 81 13.51 11.59 -10.16
C GLY A 81 14.70 11.89 -9.26
#